data_AF-A0A7V9I0B9-F1
#
_entry.id   AF-A0A7V9I0B9-F1
#
_cell.length_a   1.000
_cell.length_b   1.000
_cell.length_c   1.000
_cell.angle_alpha   90.00
_cell.angle_beta   90.00
_cell.angle_gamma   90.00
#
_symmetry.space_group_name_H-M   'P 1'
#
loop_
_entity.id
_entity.type
_entity.pdbx_description
1 polymer ?
#
loop_
_entity_poly.entity_id
_entity_poly.type
_entity_poly.pdbx_seq_one_letter_code
_entity_poly.pdbx_strand_id
1 'polypeptide(L)' 'GAARSLQVRVELFNAFNHPNFGLPGHTLGAPNFGVVSEASGGRTIQLGLRAVF' A
#
# COMPACT_ATOMS: atom_id res chain seq x y z
N GLY A 1 39.81 5.61 9.97
CA GLY A 1 39.33 5.15 8.65
C GLY A 1 37.83 5.07 8.70
N ALA A 2 37.11 5.56 7.68
CA ALA A 2 35.66 5.44 7.62
C ALA A 2 35.25 3.96 7.48
N ALA A 3 34.22 3.53 8.21
CA ALA A 3 33.70 2.18 8.12
C ALA A 3 32.88 2.00 6.84
N ARG A 4 33.22 0.99 6.03
CA ARG A 4 32.43 0.59 4.85
C ARG A 4 31.18 -0.15 5.31
N SER A 5 30.02 0.15 4.73
CA SER A 5 28.77 -0.53 5.07
C SER A 5 27.83 -0.68 3.88
N LEU A 6 27.02 -1.75 3.90
CA LEU A 6 25.95 -2.01 2.95
C LEU A 6 24.67 -2.30 3.72
N GLN A 7 23.56 -1.66 3.33
CA GLN A 7 22.24 -1.85 3.92
C GLN A 7 21.24 -2.20 2.83
N VAL A 8 20.47 -3.28 3.04
CA VAL A 8 19.34 -3.67 2.21
C VAL A 8 18.07 -3.47 3.02
N ARG A 9 17.03 -2.91 2.41
CA ARG A 9 15.72 -2.73 3.03
C ARG A 9 14.63 -3.29 2.13
N VAL A 10 13.68 -3.97 2.77
CA VAL A 10 12.44 -4.43 2.14
C VAL A 10 11.28 -3.88 2.96
N GLU A 11 10.36 -3.19 2.31
CA GLU A 11 9.15 -2.64 2.93
C GLU A 11 7.93 -3.24 2.23
N LEU A 12 7.02 -3.84 3.01
CA LEU A 12 5.78 -4.42 2.51
C LEU A 12 4.61 -3.59 3.06
N PHE A 13 3.94 -2.86 2.18
CA PHE A 13 2.67 -2.22 2.49
C PHE A 13 1.54 -3.16 2.08
N ASN A 14 0.60 -3.42 2.99
CA ASN A 14 -0.43 -4.44 2.81
C ASN A 14 0.17 -5.83 2.47
N ALA A 15 1.05 -6.33 3.34
CA ALA A 15 1.82 -7.56 3.11
C ALA A 15 0.94 -8.77 2.72
N PHE A 16 -0.25 -8.89 3.31
CA PHE A 16 -1.19 -9.98 3.04
C PHE A 16 -2.20 -9.69 1.93
N ASN A 17 -2.14 -8.51 1.30
CA ASN A 17 -3.10 -8.05 0.29
C ASN A 17 -4.56 -8.12 0.79
N HIS A 18 -4.79 -7.71 2.04
CA HIS A 18 -6.13 -7.55 2.58
C HIS A 18 -6.80 -6.33 1.92
N PRO A 19 -7.95 -6.50 1.26
CA PRO A 19 -8.68 -5.37 0.69
C PRO A 19 -9.35 -4.56 1.81
N ASN A 20 -9.11 -3.25 1.81
CA ASN A 20 -9.86 -2.32 2.66
C ASN A 20 -10.86 -1.57 1.78
N PHE A 21 -12.14 -1.91 1.92
CA PHE A 21 -13.21 -1.37 1.10
C PHE A 21 -13.64 0.03 1.57
N GLY A 22 -13.97 0.89 0.61
CA GLY A 22 -14.58 2.18 0.89
C GLY A 22 -16.03 2.03 1.37
N LEU A 23 -16.66 3.17 1.68
CA LEU A 23 -18.08 3.19 2.00
C LEU A 23 -18.91 2.85 0.75
N PRO A 24 -20.06 2.17 0.91
CA PRO A 24 -21.04 2.07 -0.17
C PRO A 24 -21.53 3.45 -0.59
N GLY A 25 -21.98 3.58 -1.85
CA GLY A 25 -22.69 4.78 -2.30
C GLY A 25 -23.89 5.05 -1.39
N HIS A 26 -23.95 6.24 -0.78
CA HIS A 26 -24.93 6.57 0.28
C HIS A 26 -25.91 7.68 -0.11
N THR A 27 -25.85 8.15 -1.36
CA THR A 27 -26.82 9.13 -1.90
C THR A 27 -28.04 8.40 -2.45
N LEU A 28 -29.18 8.55 -1.79
CA LEU A 28 -30.44 7.92 -2.21
C LEU A 28 -30.83 8.38 -3.62
N GLY A 29 -31.16 7.43 -4.50
CA GLY A 29 -31.51 7.69 -5.90
C GLY A 29 -30.33 7.76 -6.87
N ALA A 30 -29.08 7.73 -6.38
CA ALA A 30 -27.92 7.61 -7.24
C ALA A 30 -27.79 6.17 -7.80
N PRO A 31 -27.27 5.97 -9.03
CA PRO A 31 -27.14 4.64 -9.64
C PRO A 31 -26.29 3.64 -8.84
N ASN A 32 -25.40 4.13 -7.97
CA ASN A 32 -24.51 3.32 -7.14
C ASN A 32 -24.95 3.24 -5.67
N PHE A 33 -26.19 3.60 -5.33
CA PHE A 33 -26.68 3.51 -3.96
C PHE A 33 -26.59 2.07 -3.42
N GLY A 34 -25.97 1.89 -2.25
CA GLY A 34 -25.72 0.59 -1.62
C GLY A 34 -24.54 -0.20 -2.22
N VAL A 35 -23.84 0.33 -3.23
CA VAL A 35 -22.74 -0.37 -3.91
C VAL A 35 -21.38 0.13 -3.41
N VAL A 36 -20.52 -0.79 -2.99
CA VAL A 36 -19.09 -0.53 -2.77
C VAL A 36 -18.37 -0.59 -4.12
N SER A 37 -17.78 0.52 -4.55
CA SER A 37 -17.11 0.63 -5.86
C SER A 37 -15.61 0.92 -5.76
N GLU A 38 -15.10 1.11 -4.55
CA GLU A 38 -13.72 1.52 -4.31
C GLU A 38 -13.08 0.69 -3.18
N ALA A 39 -11.76 0.55 -3.24
CA ALA A 39 -10.93 -0.02 -2.20
C ALA A 39 -9.59 0.73 -2.15
N SER A 40 -8.90 0.66 -1.00
CA SER A 40 -7.53 1.18 -0.92
C SER A 40 -6.58 0.44 -1.85
N GLY A 41 -5.39 1.00 -2.06
CA GLY A 41 -4.33 0.33 -2.81
C GLY A 41 -4.03 -1.09 -2.30
N GLY A 42 -3.71 -1.99 -3.22
CA GLY A 42 -3.31 -3.35 -2.92
C GLY A 42 -1.90 -3.43 -2.31
N ARG A 43 -1.37 -4.66 -2.22
CA ARG A 43 0.00 -4.88 -1.77
C ARG A 43 1.02 -4.11 -2.61
N THR A 44 1.91 -3.39 -1.93
CA THR A 44 3.07 -2.73 -2.54
C THR A 44 4.33 -3.21 -1.84
N ILE A 45 5.35 -3.57 -2.63
CA ILE A 45 6.67 -3.98 -2.14
C ILE A 45 7.68 -2.94 -2.61
N GLN A 46 8.45 -2.40 -1.67
CA GLN A 46 9.53 -1.46 -1.96
C GLN A 46 10.88 -2.07 -1.55
N LEU A 47 11.87 -1.90 -2.41
CA LEU A 47 13.23 -2.38 -2.21
C LEU A 47 14.19 -1.20 -2.16
N GLY A 48 15.06 -1.18 -1.15
CA GLY A 48 16.06 -0.13 -0.94
C GLY A 48 17.46 -0.70 -0.74
N LEU A 49 18.46 0.00 -1.28
CA LEU A 49 19.87 -0.31 -1.12
C LEU A 49 20.62 0.96 -0.73
N ARG A 50 21.50 0.87 0.26
CA ARG A 50 22.41 1.96 0.65
C ARG A 50 23.82 1.42 0.85
N ALA A 51 24.79 2.04 0.17
CA ALA A 51 26.22 1.75 0.34
C ALA A 51 26.96 2.98 0.90
N VAL A 52 27.92 2.75 1.79
CA VAL A 52 28.85 3.75 2.34
C VAL A 52 30.26 3.21 2.16
N PHE A 53 31.15 4.01 1.56
CA PHE A 53 32.50 3.62 1.17
C PHE A 53 33.55 4.66 1.57
#